data_AF-A0A941I9A1-F1
#
_entry.id   AF-A0A941I9A1-F1
#
_cell.length_a   1.000
_cell.length_b   1.000
_cell.length_c   1.000
_cell.angle_alpha   90.00
_cell.angle_beta   90.00
_cell.angle_gamma   90.00
#
_symmetry.space_group_name_H-M   'P 1'
#
loop_
_entity.id
_entity.type
_entity.pdbx_description
1 polymer ?
#
loop_
_entity_poly.entity_id
_entity_poly.type
_entity_poly.pdbx_seq_one_letter_code
_entity_poly.pdbx_strand_id
1 'polypeptide(L)'
;RPPVKEQVESLGAKFIDVPYETDEEREIAQGVGGYARPMPAAWMQRQAALVHERAKQADIIITTALIPGRKAPVLISEDTVKAMKPGSVIVDMAVEQGGNCPLSELGKTVTKHG
;
A
#
# COMPACT_ATOMS: atom_id res chain seq x y z
N ARG A 1 -0.38 1.40 -11.94
CA ARG A 1 0.45 1.03 -13.12
C ARG A 1 -0.33 0.03 -13.95
N PRO A 2 -0.69 0.37 -15.19
CA PRO A 2 -1.54 -0.49 -16.03
C PRO A 2 -1.03 -1.94 -16.21
N PRO A 3 0.29 -2.20 -16.46
CA PRO A 3 0.76 -3.57 -16.68
C PRO A 3 0.70 -4.47 -15.43
N VAL A 4 0.64 -3.89 -14.23
CA VAL A 4 0.68 -4.67 -12.98
C VAL A 4 -0.65 -5.38 -12.73
N LYS A 5 -1.76 -4.86 -13.27
CA LYS A 5 -3.08 -5.48 -13.13
C LYS A 5 -3.09 -6.89 -13.75
N GLU A 6 -2.65 -7.00 -14.99
CA GLU A 6 -2.57 -8.29 -15.70
C GLU A 6 -1.63 -9.26 -14.99
N GLN A 7 -0.50 -8.78 -14.45
CA GLN A 7 0.43 -9.63 -13.69
C GLN A 7 -0.22 -10.18 -12.41
N VAL A 8 -0.88 -9.32 -11.63
CA VAL A 8 -1.60 -9.73 -10.41
C VAL A 8 -2.67 -10.76 -10.72
N GLU A 9 -3.48 -10.51 -11.76
CA GLU A 9 -4.56 -11.39 -12.17
C GLU A 9 -4.05 -12.72 -12.74
N SER A 10 -2.91 -12.71 -13.47
CA SER A 10 -2.27 -13.93 -14.00
C SER A 10 -1.82 -14.91 -12.91
N LEU A 11 -1.56 -14.41 -11.69
CA LEU A 11 -1.21 -15.19 -10.51
C LEU A 11 -2.43 -15.60 -9.67
N GLY A 12 -3.65 -15.31 -10.15
CA GLY A 12 -4.91 -15.67 -9.49
C GLY A 12 -5.35 -14.72 -8.37
N ALA A 13 -4.67 -13.57 -8.20
CA ALA A 13 -5.03 -12.57 -7.23
C ALA A 13 -6.07 -11.58 -7.78
N LYS A 14 -6.82 -10.91 -6.89
CA LYS A 14 -7.76 -9.86 -7.26
C LYS A 14 -7.08 -8.50 -7.16
N PHE A 15 -7.10 -7.75 -8.26
CA PHE A 15 -6.52 -6.41 -8.29
C PHE A 15 -7.45 -5.38 -7.60
N ILE A 16 -6.88 -4.55 -6.74
CA ILE A 16 -7.60 -3.40 -6.16
C ILE A 16 -7.46 -2.22 -7.12
N ASP A 17 -8.51 -1.96 -7.88
CA ASP A 17 -8.54 -0.86 -8.84
C ASP A 17 -8.86 0.46 -8.14
N VAL A 18 -8.01 1.47 -8.33
CA VAL A 18 -8.23 2.82 -7.83
C VAL A 18 -8.56 3.70 -9.03
N PRO A 19 -9.79 4.22 -9.13
CA PRO A 19 -10.23 4.92 -10.34
C PRO A 19 -9.41 6.18 -10.61
N TYR A 20 -9.05 6.35 -11.88
CA TYR A 20 -8.46 7.57 -12.40
C TYR A 20 -9.57 8.51 -12.84
N GLU A 21 -9.69 9.66 -12.20
CA GLU A 21 -10.76 10.63 -12.44
C GLU A 21 -10.32 11.71 -13.46
N THR A 22 -9.03 11.98 -13.58
CA THR A 22 -8.48 13.00 -14.49
C THR A 22 -7.51 12.43 -15.52
N ASP A 23 -7.31 13.16 -16.63
CA ASP A 23 -6.29 12.80 -17.64
C ASP A 23 -4.87 12.86 -17.07
N GLU A 24 -4.59 13.86 -16.22
CA GLU A 24 -3.32 13.98 -15.52
C GLU A 24 -3.01 12.73 -14.69
N GLU A 25 -3.98 12.20 -13.95
CA GLU A 25 -3.80 10.97 -13.18
C GLU A 25 -3.51 9.76 -14.09
N ARG A 26 -4.18 9.66 -15.25
CA ARG A 26 -3.94 8.61 -16.24
C ARG A 26 -2.52 8.70 -16.82
N GLU A 27 -2.05 9.90 -17.15
CA GLU A 27 -0.70 10.13 -17.67
C GLU A 27 0.38 9.80 -16.63
N ILE A 28 0.24 10.28 -15.40
CA ILE A 28 1.20 10.00 -14.32
C ILE A 28 1.28 8.49 -14.02
N ALA A 29 0.14 7.78 -14.08
CA ALA A 29 0.06 6.35 -13.81
C ALA A 29 0.82 5.46 -14.81
N GLN A 30 1.05 5.94 -16.04
CA GLN A 30 1.89 5.26 -17.03
C GLN A 30 3.38 5.28 -16.61
N GLY A 31 3.81 6.35 -15.93
CA GLY A 31 5.19 6.54 -15.47
C GLY A 31 6.18 6.81 -16.61
N VAL A 32 7.44 7.09 -16.25
CA VAL A 32 8.54 7.29 -17.22
C VAL A 32 9.72 6.41 -16.81
N GLY A 33 10.33 5.70 -17.77
CA GLY A 33 11.54 4.90 -17.55
C GLY A 33 11.40 3.77 -16.53
N GLY A 34 10.20 3.25 -16.32
CA GLY A 34 9.96 2.15 -15.37
C GLY A 34 9.90 2.58 -13.90
N TYR A 35 9.95 3.88 -13.57
CA TYR A 35 9.82 4.42 -12.20
C TYR A 35 8.49 5.16 -11.95
N ALA A 36 7.99 5.09 -10.71
CA ALA A 36 6.71 5.68 -10.33
C ALA A 36 6.88 7.18 -10.06
N ARG A 37 6.03 8.01 -10.67
CA ARG A 37 5.89 9.42 -10.30
C ARG A 37 4.89 9.53 -9.13
N PRO A 38 5.05 10.49 -8.22
CA PRO A 38 4.06 10.72 -7.18
C PRO A 38 2.69 11.01 -7.80
N MET A 39 1.65 10.31 -7.35
CA MET A 39 0.28 10.57 -7.79
C MET A 39 -0.27 11.84 -7.12
N PRO A 40 -1.25 12.53 -7.74
CA PRO A 40 -1.92 13.66 -7.12
C PRO A 40 -2.57 13.32 -5.78
N ALA A 41 -2.68 14.30 -4.88
CA ALA A 41 -3.18 14.09 -3.51
C ALA A 41 -4.60 13.49 -3.47
N ALA A 42 -5.48 13.93 -4.36
CA ALA A 42 -6.85 13.40 -4.46
C ALA A 42 -6.85 11.88 -4.78
N TRP A 43 -6.01 11.45 -5.71
CA TRP A 43 -5.85 10.04 -6.02
C TRP A 43 -5.27 9.25 -4.85
N MET A 44 -4.25 9.80 -4.17
CA MET A 44 -3.67 9.18 -2.98
C MET A 44 -4.70 9.01 -1.85
N GLN A 45 -5.61 9.95 -1.68
CA GLN A 45 -6.72 9.85 -0.71
C GLN A 45 -7.69 8.72 -1.09
N ARG A 46 -8.10 8.62 -2.36
CA ARG A 46 -8.94 7.51 -2.84
C ARG A 46 -8.26 6.16 -2.67
N GLN A 47 -6.97 6.07 -2.98
CA GLN A 47 -6.17 4.88 -2.75
C GLN A 47 -6.16 4.51 -1.26
N ALA A 48 -5.85 5.46 -0.37
CA ALA A 48 -5.80 5.21 1.07
C ALA A 48 -7.14 4.72 1.62
N ALA A 49 -8.26 5.32 1.18
CA ALA A 49 -9.59 4.89 1.57
C ALA A 49 -9.90 3.44 1.12
N LEU A 50 -9.55 3.09 -0.12
CA LEU A 50 -9.74 1.73 -0.63
C LEU A 50 -8.84 0.71 0.11
N VAL A 51 -7.57 1.06 0.36
CA VAL A 51 -6.66 0.21 1.14
C VAL A 51 -7.21 -0.01 2.55
N HIS A 52 -7.72 1.03 3.21
CA HIS A 52 -8.33 0.94 4.53
C HIS A 52 -9.51 -0.06 4.55
N GLU A 53 -10.44 0.07 3.60
CA GLU A 53 -11.60 -0.83 3.54
C GLU A 53 -11.24 -2.28 3.24
N ARG A 54 -10.17 -2.52 2.47
CA ARG A 54 -9.66 -3.88 2.22
C ARG A 54 -8.89 -4.42 3.43
N ALA A 55 -8.09 -3.59 4.09
CA ALA A 55 -7.32 -3.97 5.25
C ALA A 55 -8.21 -4.44 6.41
N LYS A 56 -9.33 -3.77 6.67
CA LYS A 56 -10.35 -4.18 7.66
C LYS A 56 -10.84 -5.61 7.48
N GLN A 57 -10.85 -6.10 6.24
CA GLN A 57 -11.35 -7.42 5.88
C GLN A 57 -10.24 -8.48 5.81
N ALA A 58 -8.98 -8.05 5.72
CA ALA A 58 -7.83 -8.92 5.57
C ALA A 58 -7.38 -9.49 6.92
N ASP A 59 -6.97 -10.75 6.93
CA ASP A 59 -6.33 -11.39 8.09
C ASP A 59 -4.80 -11.22 8.04
N ILE A 60 -4.23 -11.06 6.84
CA ILE A 60 -2.79 -10.85 6.61
C ILE A 60 -2.59 -9.74 5.58
N ILE A 61 -1.67 -8.81 5.84
CA ILE A 61 -1.23 -7.78 4.90
C ILE A 61 0.29 -7.89 4.74
N ILE A 62 0.77 -7.87 3.49
CA ILE A 62 2.20 -7.78 3.17
C ILE A 62 2.44 -6.47 2.43
N THR A 63 3.30 -5.61 2.95
CA THR A 63 3.64 -4.32 2.33
C THR A 63 5.06 -4.34 1.78
N THR A 64 5.22 -3.89 0.54
CA THR A 64 6.50 -3.97 -0.19
C THR A 64 6.87 -2.67 -0.90
N ALA A 65 6.18 -1.57 -0.60
CA ALA A 65 6.39 -0.31 -1.32
C ALA A 65 7.67 0.36 -0.83
N LEU A 66 8.69 0.37 -1.70
CA LEU A 66 10.01 0.88 -1.39
C LEU A 66 10.57 1.66 -2.58
N ILE A 67 11.11 2.85 -2.34
CA ILE A 67 11.86 3.61 -3.34
C ILE A 67 13.27 3.80 -2.80
N PRO A 68 14.31 3.27 -3.49
CA PRO A 68 15.68 3.40 -3.04
C PRO A 68 16.08 4.85 -2.71
N GLY A 69 16.68 5.04 -1.54
CA GLY A 69 17.14 6.36 -1.08
C GLY A 69 16.03 7.29 -0.59
N ARG A 70 14.78 6.81 -0.46
CA ARG A 70 13.66 7.58 0.11
C ARG A 70 13.03 6.84 1.27
N LYS A 71 12.41 7.59 2.18
CA LYS A 71 11.57 7.00 3.23
C LYS A 71 10.43 6.21 2.57
N ALA A 72 10.15 5.02 3.10
CA ALA A 72 9.01 4.23 2.70
C ALA A 72 7.70 5.04 2.89
N PRO A 73 6.77 5.00 1.93
CA PRO A 73 5.48 5.68 2.07
C PRO A 73 4.62 4.96 3.10
N VAL A 74 3.89 5.70 3.93
CA VAL A 74 2.89 5.12 4.83
C VAL A 74 1.67 4.71 4.01
N LEU A 75 1.34 3.42 4.02
CA LEU A 75 0.19 2.85 3.32
C LEU A 75 -0.84 2.29 4.30
N ILE A 76 -0.38 1.77 5.44
CA ILE A 76 -1.23 1.25 6.51
C ILE A 76 -1.08 2.20 7.69
N SER A 77 -2.06 3.08 7.89
CA SER A 77 -2.07 4.00 9.04
C SER A 77 -2.34 3.24 10.34
N GLU A 78 -1.98 3.83 11.49
CA GLU A 78 -2.33 3.28 12.80
C GLU A 78 -3.85 3.05 12.94
N ASP A 79 -4.67 3.98 12.46
CA ASP A 79 -6.13 3.83 12.47
C ASP A 79 -6.61 2.68 11.59
N THR A 80 -5.88 2.39 10.51
CA THR A 80 -6.15 1.19 9.69
C THR A 80 -5.85 -0.07 10.48
N VAL A 81 -4.71 -0.13 11.19
CA VAL A 81 -4.36 -1.28 12.05
C VAL A 81 -5.41 -1.51 13.13
N LYS A 82 -5.86 -0.45 13.81
CA LYS A 82 -6.93 -0.54 14.83
C LYS A 82 -8.25 -1.09 14.30
N ALA A 83 -8.52 -0.87 13.02
CA ALA A 83 -9.76 -1.31 12.37
C ALA A 83 -9.68 -2.73 11.78
N MET A 84 -8.49 -3.35 11.75
CA MET A 84 -8.32 -4.74 11.32
C MET A 84 -8.94 -5.71 12.34
N LYS A 85 -9.19 -6.94 11.89
CA LYS A 85 -9.68 -8.01 12.78
C LYS A 85 -8.63 -8.30 13.86
N PRO A 86 -9.03 -8.58 15.11
CA PRO A 86 -8.11 -9.06 16.13
C PRO A 86 -7.34 -10.31 15.68
N GLY A 87 -6.05 -10.37 16.00
CA GLY A 87 -5.17 -11.47 15.57
C GLY A 87 -4.67 -11.40 14.12
N SER A 88 -5.00 -10.33 13.38
CA SER A 88 -4.44 -10.11 12.04
C SER A 88 -2.94 -9.83 12.08
N VAL A 89 -2.24 -10.10 10.97
CA VAL A 89 -0.78 -9.95 10.85
C VAL A 89 -0.40 -8.98 9.74
N ILE A 90 0.55 -8.09 10.02
CA ILE A 90 1.18 -7.24 9.00
C ILE A 90 2.66 -7.64 8.87
N VAL A 91 3.09 -7.93 7.64
CA VAL A 91 4.49 -8.17 7.29
C VAL A 91 5.01 -6.99 6.47
N ASP A 92 5.82 -6.14 7.10
CA ASP A 92 6.34 -4.92 6.49
C ASP A 92 7.75 -5.09 5.94
N MET A 93 7.85 -5.30 4.64
CA MET A 93 9.13 -5.51 3.94
C MET A 93 9.93 -4.21 3.74
N ALA A 94 9.36 -3.06 4.07
CA ALA A 94 9.97 -1.74 3.88
C ALA A 94 10.47 -1.11 5.21
N VAL A 95 10.44 -1.86 6.31
CA VAL A 95 10.74 -1.35 7.67
C VAL A 95 12.13 -0.73 7.82
N GLU A 96 13.14 -1.22 7.09
CA GLU A 96 14.50 -0.66 7.09
C GLU A 96 14.56 0.81 6.63
N GLN A 97 13.61 1.25 5.80
CA GLN A 97 13.51 2.63 5.32
C GLN A 97 12.33 3.38 5.94
N GLY A 98 11.92 2.98 7.14
CA GLY A 98 10.85 3.61 7.92
C GLY A 98 9.49 2.89 7.88
N GLY A 99 9.33 1.88 7.03
CA GLY A 99 8.13 1.04 6.98
C GLY A 99 6.94 1.64 6.23
N ASN A 100 6.10 0.76 5.67
CA ASN A 100 4.79 1.16 5.15
C ASN A 100 3.71 1.21 6.25
N CYS A 101 4.00 0.62 7.42
CA CYS A 101 3.20 0.73 8.62
C CYS A 101 4.03 1.45 9.72
N PRO A 102 3.56 2.56 10.28
CA PRO A 102 4.32 3.35 11.25
C PRO A 102 4.51 2.64 12.60
N LEU A 103 3.79 1.54 12.84
CA LEU A 103 3.90 0.73 14.04
C LEU A 103 4.97 -0.37 13.94
N SER A 104 5.54 -0.59 12.75
CA SER A 104 6.57 -1.60 12.50
C SER A 104 7.86 -1.25 13.24
N GLU A 105 8.48 -2.24 13.86
CA GLU A 105 9.79 -2.12 14.50
C GLU A 105 10.80 -3.06 13.83
N LEU A 106 11.92 -2.50 13.34
CA LEU A 106 12.93 -3.27 12.60
C LEU A 106 13.43 -4.47 13.41
N GLY A 107 13.38 -5.65 12.79
CA GLY A 107 13.89 -6.90 13.35
C GLY A 107 13.05 -7.46 14.51
N LYS A 108 11.84 -6.95 14.74
CA LYS A 108 10.98 -7.38 15.85
C LYS A 108 9.61 -7.83 15.36
N THR A 109 9.05 -8.80 16.09
CA THR A 109 7.60 -9.04 16.07
C THR A 109 6.99 -8.26 17.24
N VAL A 110 6.02 -7.41 16.94
CA VAL A 110 5.37 -6.55 17.93
C VAL A 110 3.85 -6.71 17.85
N THR A 111 3.20 -6.69 19.01
CA THR A 111 1.75 -6.68 19.13
C THR A 111 1.29 -5.26 19.39
N LYS A 112 0.35 -4.75 18.58
CA LYS A 112 -0.19 -3.40 18.67
C LYS A 112 -1.70 -3.48 18.53
N HIS A 113 -2.43 -2.82 19.44
CA HIS A 113 -3.90 -2.73 19.43
C HIS A 113 -4.71 -4.03 19.59
N GLY A 114 -4.11 -5.14 20.06
CA GLY A 114 -4.81 -6.38 20.42
C GLY A 114 -4.27 -7.60 19.69
#